data_AF-A0A2H6NIX3-F1
#
_entry.id   AF-A0A2H6NIX3-F1
#
_cell.length_a   1.000
_cell.length_b   1.000
_cell.length_c   1.000
_cell.angle_alpha   90.00
_cell.angle_beta   90.00
_cell.angle_gamma   90.00
#
_symmetry.space_group_name_H-M   'P 1'
#
loop_
_entity.id
_entity.type
_entity.pdbx_description
1 polymer ?
#
loop_
_entity_poly.entity_id
_entity_poly.type
_entity_poly.pdbx_seq_one_letter_code
_entity_poly.pdbx_strand_id
1 'polypeptide(L)'
;MEHKGTVDLEDDLALLPRLAPSPHSEAVAHEFQELSLQPNQYLPPLNERKNVLQLKLQQRRTREQLVDQGIMPPLKSPAAFHGQIKSLERARTENFLKHKIRSRPDRSELVRMHILEETFAEPSLQATQMKLKRARLADDLNEKIAQRPGPMELVEKNILPVDSSVKEAIIGK
;
A
#
# COMPACT_ATOMS: atom_id res chain seq x y z
N MET A 1 -27.13 68.47 24.64
CA MET A 1 -26.54 68.08 25.92
C MET A 1 -25.75 66.82 25.67
N GLU A 2 -24.43 66.97 25.70
CA GLU A 2 -23.49 65.87 25.64
C GLU A 2 -23.51 65.12 26.97
N HIS A 3 -23.62 63.80 26.92
CA HIS A 3 -23.21 62.95 28.04
C HIS A 3 -22.40 61.78 27.48
N LYS A 4 -21.09 61.93 27.64
CA LYS A 4 -20.06 60.88 27.75
C LYS A 4 -20.54 59.78 28.70
N GLY A 5 -20.28 58.53 28.32
CA GLY A 5 -20.38 57.37 29.19
C GLY A 5 -19.85 56.15 28.46
N THR A 6 -18.65 55.72 28.87
CA THR A 6 -17.88 54.58 28.38
C THR A 6 -18.69 53.29 28.34
N VAL A 7 -18.62 52.57 27.20
CA VAL A 7 -19.08 51.20 27.10
C VAL A 7 -17.86 50.32 27.31
N ASP A 8 -17.74 49.78 28.52
CA ASP A 8 -16.71 48.81 28.88
C ASP A 8 -16.94 47.52 28.08
N LEU A 9 -15.92 47.13 27.32
CA LEU A 9 -15.82 45.93 26.50
C LEU A 9 -15.01 44.89 27.27
N GLU A 10 -15.49 44.40 28.39
CA GLU A 10 -14.80 43.35 29.14
C GLU A 10 -15.84 42.45 29.80
N ASP A 11 -16.04 41.26 29.23
CA ASP A 11 -16.43 40.00 29.91
C ASP A 11 -17.24 39.09 28.98
N ASP A 12 -16.58 38.51 27.97
CA ASP A 12 -17.14 37.32 27.29
C ASP A 12 -16.06 36.34 26.81
N LEU A 13 -15.06 36.08 27.66
CA LEU A 13 -14.03 35.04 27.44
C LEU A 13 -13.91 34.04 28.61
N ALA A 14 -14.99 33.85 29.38
CA ALA A 14 -14.95 33.06 30.61
C ALA A 14 -15.39 31.59 30.48
N LEU A 15 -15.30 30.95 29.29
CA LEU A 15 -15.63 29.52 29.14
C LEU A 15 -14.66 28.73 28.24
N LEU A 16 -13.38 29.08 28.21
CA LEU A 16 -12.35 28.10 27.85
C LEU A 16 -12.06 27.24 29.09
N PRO A 17 -12.15 25.89 28.99
CA PRO A 17 -11.65 25.05 30.07
C PRO A 17 -10.19 25.40 30.27
N ARG A 18 -9.83 25.91 31.46
CA ARG A 18 -8.44 26.00 31.87
C ARG A 18 -7.90 24.58 31.85
N LEU A 19 -7.25 24.21 30.75
CA LEU A 19 -6.45 23.00 30.66
C LEU A 19 -5.35 23.16 31.70
N ALA A 20 -5.58 22.58 32.87
CA ALA A 20 -4.56 22.50 33.91
C ALA A 20 -3.35 21.81 33.26
N PRO A 21 -2.16 22.45 33.25
CA PRO A 21 -0.97 21.81 32.73
C PRO A 21 -0.79 20.49 33.48
N SER A 22 -0.65 19.39 32.73
CA SER A 22 -0.41 18.09 33.32
C SER A 22 0.86 18.17 34.18
N PRO A 23 0.85 17.66 35.42
CA PRO A 23 2.01 17.74 36.31
C PRO A 23 3.26 17.08 35.72
N HIS A 24 3.10 16.16 34.76
CA HIS A 24 4.23 15.59 34.02
C HIS A 24 4.80 16.54 32.95
N SER A 25 3.97 17.34 32.28
CA SER A 25 4.43 18.26 31.22
C SER A 25 5.13 19.49 31.78
N GLU A 26 4.69 19.97 32.94
CA GLU A 26 5.31 21.10 33.63
C GLU A 26 6.63 20.69 34.30
N ALA A 27 6.70 19.48 34.90
CA ALA A 27 7.95 18.93 35.42
C ALA A 27 9.00 18.75 34.31
N VAL A 28 8.59 18.28 33.12
CA VAL A 28 9.51 18.16 31.97
C VAL A 28 9.95 19.52 31.47
N ALA A 29 9.05 20.51 31.37
CA ALA A 29 9.43 21.87 30.98
C ALA A 29 10.37 22.55 31.99
N HIS A 30 10.14 22.37 33.29
CA HIS A 30 11.04 22.84 34.36
C HIS A 30 12.39 22.10 34.36
N GLU A 31 12.40 20.79 34.10
CA GLU A 31 13.63 20.00 33.94
C GLU A 31 14.46 20.50 32.74
N PHE A 32 13.82 20.80 31.60
CA PHE A 32 14.51 21.38 30.44
C PHE A 32 14.98 22.83 30.67
N GLN A 33 14.27 23.62 31.48
CA GLN A 33 14.65 24.99 31.80
C GLN A 33 15.79 25.06 32.83
N GLU A 34 15.84 24.14 33.81
CA GLU A 34 16.95 24.04 34.77
C GLU A 34 18.26 23.58 34.10
N LEU A 35 18.18 22.74 33.07
CA LEU A 35 19.35 22.35 32.26
C LEU A 35 19.92 23.50 31.40
N SER A 36 19.17 24.59 31.19
CA SER A 36 19.60 25.74 30.38
C SER A 36 20.45 26.76 31.16
N LEU A 37 20.41 26.76 32.49
CA LEU A 37 21.04 27.80 33.32
C LEU A 37 22.16 27.29 34.25
N GLN A 38 22.47 25.99 34.24
CA GLN A 38 23.67 25.49 34.92
C GLN A 38 24.91 25.83 34.07
N PRO A 39 25.84 26.68 34.56
CA PRO A 39 27.15 26.78 33.94
C PRO A 39 27.77 25.39 34.05
N ASN A 40 28.00 24.73 32.92
CA ASN A 40 28.51 23.37 32.88
C ASN A 40 29.94 23.34 33.46
N GLN A 41 30.06 23.12 34.77
CA GLN A 41 31.30 23.42 35.52
C GLN A 41 32.46 22.45 35.23
N TYR A 42 32.24 21.36 34.49
CA TYR A 42 33.29 20.43 34.09
C TYR A 42 33.09 19.98 32.65
N LEU A 43 33.30 20.91 31.71
CA LEU A 43 33.52 20.51 30.33
C LEU A 43 34.87 19.78 30.24
N PRO A 44 34.93 18.58 29.62
CA PRO A 44 36.18 17.87 29.40
C PRO A 44 37.21 18.78 28.73
N PRO A 45 38.52 18.56 28.96
CA PRO A 45 39.58 19.28 28.28
C PRO A 45 39.29 19.41 26.79
N LEU A 46 39.61 20.58 26.22
CA LEU A 46 39.31 20.91 24.82
C LEU A 46 39.81 19.81 23.87
N ASN A 47 40.94 19.18 24.20
CA ASN A 47 41.52 18.08 23.45
C ASN A 47 40.61 16.83 23.41
N GLU A 48 40.02 16.44 24.53
CA GLU A 48 39.08 15.30 24.59
C GLU A 48 37.81 15.61 23.79
N ARG A 49 37.29 16.83 23.90
CA ARG A 49 36.13 17.27 23.10
C ARG A 49 36.42 17.21 21.60
N LYS A 50 37.63 17.62 21.17
CA LYS A 50 38.08 17.50 19.78
C LYS A 50 38.16 16.05 19.33
N ASN A 51 38.75 15.17 20.14
CA ASN A 51 38.91 13.75 19.82
C ASN A 51 37.56 13.05 19.67
N VAL A 52 36.63 13.26 20.60
CA VAL A 52 35.28 12.67 20.55
C VAL A 52 34.51 13.17 19.33
N LEU A 53 34.59 14.47 19.01
CA LEU A 53 33.92 15.03 17.84
C LEU A 53 34.50 14.45 16.54
N GLN A 54 35.82 14.35 16.43
CA GLN A 54 36.48 13.77 15.27
C GLN A 54 36.01 12.33 15.02
N LEU A 55 35.95 11.50 16.08
CA LEU A 55 35.45 10.12 15.99
C LEU A 55 33.98 10.07 15.55
N LYS A 56 33.11 10.89 16.16
CA LYS A 56 31.67 10.94 15.81
C LYS A 56 31.44 11.42 14.38
N LEU A 57 32.27 12.33 13.88
CA LEU A 57 32.19 12.81 12.49
C LEU A 57 32.67 11.77 11.49
N GLN A 58 33.61 10.89 11.86
CA GLN A 58 34.04 9.76 11.03
C GLN A 58 32.99 8.64 11.00
N GLN A 59 32.33 8.39 12.14
CA GLN A 59 31.29 7.36 12.27
C GLN A 59 29.91 7.82 11.75
N ARG A 60 29.78 9.05 11.24
CA ARG A 60 28.50 9.56 10.76
C ARG A 60 28.08 8.88 9.45
N ARG A 61 26.77 8.64 9.31
CA ARG A 61 26.16 8.22 8.05
C ARG A 61 26.21 9.36 7.02
N THR A 62 26.25 9.01 5.74
CA THR A 62 26.18 10.02 4.68
C THR A 62 24.78 10.63 4.64
N ARG A 63 24.67 11.83 4.07
CA ARG A 63 23.38 12.52 3.99
C ARG A 63 22.40 11.76 3.10
N GLU A 64 22.90 11.13 2.03
CA GLU A 64 22.14 10.28 1.12
C GLU A 64 21.51 9.10 1.89
N GLN A 65 22.31 8.39 2.68
CA GLN A 65 21.82 7.27 3.52
C GLN A 65 20.73 7.71 4.50
N LEU A 66 20.83 8.92 5.06
CA LEU A 66 19.81 9.46 5.96
C LEU A 66 18.52 9.83 5.22
N VAL A 67 18.60 10.26 3.96
CA VAL A 67 17.43 10.52 3.10
C VAL A 67 16.75 9.21 2.72
N ASP A 68 17.52 8.20 2.33
CA ASP A 68 17.00 6.88 1.94
C ASP A 68 16.29 6.18 3.12
N GLN A 69 16.75 6.42 4.35
CA GLN A 69 16.10 5.96 5.59
C GLN A 69 14.91 6.84 6.02
N GLY A 70 14.62 7.93 5.31
CA GLY A 70 13.53 8.85 5.63
C GLY A 70 13.75 9.71 6.88
N ILE A 71 15.00 9.86 7.34
CA ILE A 71 15.37 10.70 8.50
C ILE A 71 15.49 12.17 8.06
N MET A 72 16.12 12.42 6.91
CA MET A 72 16.34 13.76 6.37
C MET A 72 15.46 14.04 5.13
N PRO A 73 15.04 15.29 4.88
CA PRO A 73 14.39 15.68 3.64
C PRO A 73 15.28 15.41 2.41
N PRO A 74 14.68 15.14 1.23
CA PRO A 74 15.42 14.90 0.00
C PRO A 74 16.42 16.01 -0.35
N LEU A 75 17.60 15.63 -0.84
CA LEU A 75 18.68 16.59 -1.13
C LEU A 75 18.34 17.57 -2.26
N LYS A 76 17.46 17.14 -3.16
CA LYS A 76 17.08 17.88 -4.38
C LYS A 76 15.95 18.89 -4.13
N SER A 77 15.26 18.81 -2.99
CA SER A 77 14.18 19.74 -2.66
C SER A 77 14.68 20.83 -1.69
N PRO A 78 14.23 22.08 -1.84
CA PRO A 78 14.56 23.14 -0.90
C PRO A 78 14.04 22.81 0.51
N ALA A 79 14.91 22.91 1.51
CA ALA A 79 14.56 22.58 2.90
C ALA A 79 13.41 23.44 3.45
N ALA A 80 13.33 24.71 3.06
CA ALA A 80 12.30 25.66 3.50
C ALA A 80 10.87 25.25 3.09
N PHE A 81 10.73 24.51 1.98
CA PHE A 81 9.43 24.16 1.41
C PHE A 81 9.08 22.68 1.57
N HIS A 82 9.85 21.91 2.35
CA HIS A 82 9.64 20.46 2.47
C HIS A 82 8.23 20.11 2.95
N GLY A 83 7.67 20.87 3.90
CA GLY A 83 6.31 20.67 4.41
C GLY A 83 5.24 20.87 3.33
N GLN A 84 5.35 21.95 2.55
CA GLN A 84 4.43 22.25 1.45
C GLN A 84 4.52 21.20 0.34
N ILE A 85 5.74 20.79 -0.04
CA ILE A 85 5.96 19.73 -1.04
C ILE A 85 5.30 18.43 -0.57
N LYS A 86 5.56 18.00 0.67
CA LYS A 86 4.96 16.78 1.25
C LYS A 86 3.43 16.86 1.31
N SER A 87 2.88 18.02 1.67
CA SER A 87 1.42 18.25 1.69
C SER A 87 0.82 18.14 0.28
N LEU A 88 1.48 18.74 -0.72
CA LEU A 88 1.05 18.68 -2.11
C LEU A 88 1.15 17.26 -2.69
N GLU A 89 2.22 16.53 -2.38
CA GLU A 89 2.38 15.11 -2.75
C GLU A 89 1.27 14.26 -2.12
N ARG A 90 0.95 14.48 -0.84
CA ARG A 90 -0.18 13.83 -0.16
C ARG A 90 -1.51 14.18 -0.84
N ALA A 91 -1.78 15.44 -1.12
CA ALA A 91 -3.03 15.84 -1.78
C ALA A 91 -3.17 15.19 -3.18
N ARG A 92 -2.07 15.05 -3.92
CA ARG A 92 -2.05 14.34 -5.20
C ARG A 92 -2.38 12.86 -5.03
N THR A 93 -1.77 12.16 -4.06
CA THR A 93 -2.06 10.73 -3.83
C THR A 93 -3.47 10.52 -3.31
N GLU A 94 -3.98 11.41 -2.45
CA GLU A 94 -5.37 11.39 -1.97
C GLU A 94 -6.36 11.54 -3.12
N ASN A 95 -6.16 12.52 -4.01
CA ASN A 95 -7.04 12.73 -5.16
C ASN A 95 -7.00 11.53 -6.12
N PHE A 96 -5.81 10.98 -6.36
CA PHE A 96 -5.64 9.78 -7.18
C PHE A 96 -6.38 8.56 -6.58
N LEU A 97 -6.21 8.30 -5.28
CA LEU A 97 -6.90 7.21 -4.58
C LEU A 97 -8.41 7.42 -4.56
N LYS A 98 -8.91 8.65 -4.31
CA LYS A 98 -10.34 8.98 -4.37
C LYS A 98 -10.94 8.63 -5.73
N HIS A 99 -10.21 8.92 -6.82
CA HIS A 99 -10.66 8.53 -8.16
C HIS A 99 -10.65 7.00 -8.34
N LYS A 100 -9.55 6.31 -7.97
CA LYS A 100 -9.43 4.85 -8.10
C LYS A 100 -10.45 4.05 -7.28
N ILE A 101 -10.85 4.56 -6.12
CA ILE A 101 -11.87 3.94 -5.27
C ILE A 101 -13.25 4.05 -5.93
N ARG A 102 -13.59 5.19 -6.54
CA ARG A 102 -14.88 5.37 -7.24
C ARG A 102 -14.99 4.50 -8.49
N SER A 103 -13.88 4.31 -9.21
CA SER A 103 -13.82 3.49 -10.40
C SER A 103 -13.36 2.05 -10.11
N ARG A 104 -13.55 1.55 -8.88
CA ARG A 104 -13.08 0.23 -8.48
C ARG A 104 -13.98 -0.86 -9.11
N PRO A 105 -13.43 -1.78 -9.93
CA PRO A 105 -14.21 -2.88 -10.49
C PRO A 105 -14.74 -3.82 -9.41
N ASP A 106 -15.91 -4.39 -9.67
CA ASP A 106 -16.49 -5.44 -8.83
C ASP A 106 -15.74 -6.77 -8.99
N ARG A 107 -15.84 -7.64 -7.98
CA ARG A 107 -15.24 -8.98 -8.05
C ARG A 107 -15.73 -9.78 -9.26
N SER A 108 -17.02 -9.70 -9.57
CA SER A 108 -17.63 -10.40 -10.72
C SER A 108 -17.04 -9.95 -12.05
N GLU A 109 -16.70 -8.67 -12.19
CA GLU A 109 -16.03 -8.14 -13.37
C GLU A 109 -14.60 -8.66 -13.50
N LEU A 110 -13.83 -8.67 -12.40
CA LEU A 110 -12.47 -9.24 -12.40
C LEU A 110 -12.47 -10.74 -12.74
N VAL A 111 -13.49 -11.46 -12.27
CA VAL A 111 -13.72 -12.87 -12.58
C VAL A 111 -14.05 -13.06 -14.06
N ARG A 112 -15.00 -12.29 -14.61
CA ARG A 112 -15.36 -12.32 -16.04
C ARG A 112 -14.15 -12.04 -16.94
N MET A 113 -13.27 -11.13 -16.52
CA MET A 113 -12.03 -10.81 -17.22
C MET A 113 -10.89 -11.83 -16.99
N HIS A 114 -11.13 -12.91 -16.24
CA HIS A 114 -10.13 -13.93 -15.89
C HIS A 114 -8.90 -13.39 -15.15
N ILE A 115 -9.09 -12.31 -14.37
CA ILE A 115 -8.08 -11.78 -13.45
C ILE A 115 -8.16 -12.52 -12.11
N LEU A 116 -9.39 -12.75 -11.61
CA LEU A 116 -9.66 -13.55 -10.42
C LEU A 116 -10.33 -14.87 -10.80
N GLU A 117 -10.13 -15.88 -9.98
CA GLU A 117 -10.72 -17.21 -10.20
C GLU A 117 -12.18 -17.27 -9.72
N GLU A 118 -13.00 -18.05 -10.44
CA GLU A 118 -14.40 -18.39 -10.11
C GLU A 118 -14.49 -19.39 -8.95
N THR A 119 -14.02 -18.99 -7.76
CA THR A 119 -14.01 -19.85 -6.58
C THR A 119 -14.44 -19.11 -5.32
N PHE A 120 -15.16 -19.81 -4.45
CA PHE A 120 -15.54 -19.37 -3.11
C PHE A 120 -14.56 -19.85 -2.03
N ALA A 121 -13.50 -20.57 -2.43
CA ALA A 121 -12.47 -21.04 -1.51
C ALA A 121 -11.64 -19.86 -0.98
N GLU A 122 -11.09 -20.07 0.22
CA GLU A 122 -10.17 -19.12 0.87
C GLU A 122 -8.99 -18.78 -0.06
N PRO A 123 -8.51 -17.51 -0.09
CA PRO A 123 -7.40 -17.09 -0.94
C PRO A 123 -6.15 -17.98 -0.88
N SER A 124 -5.86 -18.57 0.28
CA SER A 124 -4.72 -19.48 0.47
C SER A 124 -4.83 -20.79 -0.32
N LEU A 125 -6.05 -21.26 -0.61
CA LEU A 125 -6.32 -22.53 -1.27
C LEU A 125 -6.60 -22.40 -2.78
N GLN A 126 -6.81 -21.19 -3.31
CA GLN A 126 -7.22 -21.01 -4.71
C GLN A 126 -6.19 -21.57 -5.69
N ALA A 127 -4.90 -21.35 -5.42
CA ALA A 127 -3.83 -21.85 -6.28
C ALA A 127 -3.77 -23.39 -6.32
N THR A 128 -3.90 -24.05 -5.17
CA THR A 128 -3.88 -25.52 -5.08
C THR A 128 -5.14 -26.13 -5.68
N GLN A 129 -6.31 -25.51 -5.45
CA GLN A 129 -7.58 -25.89 -6.08
C GLN A 129 -7.50 -25.81 -7.61
N MET A 130 -6.93 -24.72 -8.17
CA MET A 130 -6.79 -24.56 -9.61
C MET A 130 -5.84 -25.60 -10.22
N LYS A 131 -4.74 -25.92 -9.52
CA LYS A 131 -3.83 -26.98 -9.93
C LYS A 131 -4.54 -28.33 -9.97
N LEU A 132 -5.32 -28.65 -8.95
CA LEU A 132 -6.10 -29.90 -8.88
C LEU A 132 -7.18 -29.95 -9.97
N LYS A 133 -7.92 -28.85 -10.18
CA LYS A 133 -8.93 -28.74 -11.25
C LYS A 133 -8.31 -28.99 -12.62
N ARG A 134 -7.15 -28.40 -12.90
CA ARG A 134 -6.42 -28.60 -14.16
C ARG A 134 -5.93 -30.04 -14.32
N ALA A 135 -5.39 -30.66 -13.27
CA ALA A 135 -4.93 -32.05 -13.32
C ALA A 135 -6.09 -33.01 -13.62
N ARG A 136 -7.20 -32.89 -12.88
CA ARG A 136 -8.40 -33.70 -13.12
C ARG A 136 -8.94 -33.53 -14.54
N LEU A 137 -9.02 -32.29 -15.03
CA LEU A 137 -9.47 -32.04 -16.40
C LEU A 137 -8.54 -32.66 -17.44
N ALA A 138 -7.23 -32.63 -17.22
CA ALA A 138 -6.26 -33.25 -18.11
C ALA A 138 -6.42 -34.77 -18.14
N ASP A 139 -6.56 -35.40 -16.97
CA ASP A 139 -6.76 -36.84 -16.85
C ASP A 139 -8.08 -37.28 -17.53
N ASP A 140 -9.18 -36.58 -17.24
CA ASP A 140 -10.50 -36.84 -17.84
C ASP A 140 -10.49 -36.67 -19.37
N LEU A 141 -9.81 -35.64 -19.88
CA LEU A 141 -9.66 -35.43 -21.32
C LEU A 141 -8.80 -36.51 -21.96
N ASN A 142 -7.74 -36.94 -21.28
CA ASN A 142 -6.86 -37.99 -21.77
C ASN A 142 -7.61 -39.32 -21.95
N GLU A 143 -8.47 -39.69 -21.00
CA GLU A 143 -9.33 -40.88 -21.13
C GLU A 143 -10.31 -40.75 -22.31
N LYS A 144 -10.97 -39.59 -22.46
CA LYS A 144 -11.92 -39.35 -23.57
C LYS A 144 -11.25 -39.38 -24.94
N ILE A 145 -10.01 -38.88 -25.03
CA ILE A 145 -9.25 -38.89 -26.28
C ILE A 145 -8.72 -40.31 -26.58
N ALA A 146 -8.37 -41.10 -25.56
CA ALA A 146 -7.95 -42.48 -25.75
C ALA A 146 -9.06 -43.35 -26.37
N GLN A 147 -10.33 -43.07 -26.06
CA GLN A 147 -11.51 -43.74 -26.63
C GLN A 147 -12.11 -43.01 -27.84
N ARG A 148 -11.31 -42.19 -28.54
CA ARG A 148 -11.79 -41.39 -29.67
C ARG A 148 -12.20 -42.31 -30.84
N PRO A 149 -13.45 -42.25 -31.31
CA PRO A 149 -13.91 -43.03 -32.46
C PRO A 149 -13.05 -42.78 -33.71
N GLY A 150 -12.75 -43.86 -34.42
CA GLY A 150 -12.05 -43.78 -35.70
C GLY A 150 -12.91 -43.10 -36.79
N PRO A 151 -12.29 -42.69 -37.92
CA PRO A 151 -13.02 -42.07 -39.02
C PRO A 151 -14.08 -43.00 -39.64
N MET A 152 -13.82 -44.32 -39.69
CA MET A 152 -14.78 -45.30 -40.21
C MET A 152 -16.03 -45.41 -39.35
N GLU A 153 -15.89 -45.39 -38.02
CA GLU A 153 -17.03 -45.39 -37.09
C GLU A 153 -17.94 -44.16 -37.29
N LEU A 154 -17.37 -43.01 -37.65
CA LEU A 154 -18.14 -41.79 -37.92
C LEU A 154 -18.91 -41.85 -39.25
N VAL A 155 -18.39 -42.57 -40.24
CA VAL A 155 -19.06 -42.85 -41.52
C VAL A 155 -20.25 -43.78 -41.30
N GLU A 156 -20.07 -44.87 -40.55
CA GLU A 156 -21.15 -45.80 -40.18
C GLU A 156 -22.27 -45.09 -39.41
N LYS A 157 -21.91 -44.16 -38.52
CA LYS A 157 -22.87 -43.33 -37.77
C LYS A 157 -23.51 -42.20 -38.59
N ASN A 158 -23.24 -42.13 -39.90
CA ASN A 158 -23.77 -41.12 -40.82
C ASN A 158 -23.42 -39.66 -40.46
N ILE A 159 -22.31 -39.44 -39.75
CA ILE A 159 -21.85 -38.10 -39.36
C ILE A 159 -20.93 -37.53 -40.45
N LEU A 160 -20.05 -38.38 -41.01
CA LEU A 160 -19.20 -38.01 -42.13
C LEU A 160 -19.82 -38.49 -43.46
N PRO A 161 -19.99 -37.61 -44.45
CA PRO A 161 -20.49 -38.00 -45.76
C PRO A 161 -19.43 -38.76 -46.56
N VAL A 162 -19.85 -39.81 -47.25
CA VAL A 162 -19.04 -40.60 -48.19
C VAL A 162 -19.92 -40.99 -49.38
N ASP A 163 -19.33 -41.10 -50.56
CA ASP A 163 -20.02 -41.54 -51.78
C ASP A 163 -20.78 -42.85 -51.55
N SER A 164 -22.02 -42.93 -52.06
CA SER A 164 -22.95 -44.03 -51.82
C SER A 164 -22.38 -45.40 -52.20
N SER A 165 -21.60 -45.47 -53.29
CA SER A 165 -20.88 -46.69 -53.73
C SER A 165 -19.89 -47.20 -52.67
N VAL A 166 -19.15 -46.30 -52.03
CA VAL A 166 -18.15 -46.65 -51.01
C VAL A 166 -18.82 -46.96 -49.67
N LYS A 167 -19.93 -46.28 -49.39
CA LYS A 167 -20.72 -46.47 -48.17
C LYS A 167 -21.37 -47.86 -48.09
N GLU A 168 -21.91 -48.37 -49.20
CA GLU A 168 -22.48 -49.73 -49.25
C GLU A 168 -21.40 -50.83 -49.10
N ALA A 169 -20.23 -50.60 -49.70
CA ALA A 169 -19.07 -51.50 -49.54
C ALA A 169 -18.52 -51.57 -48.09
N ILE A 170 -18.63 -50.48 -47.32
CA ILE A 170 -18.19 -50.43 -45.91
C ILE A 170 -19.25 -51.01 -44.97
N ILE A 171 -20.54 -50.81 -45.25
CA ILE A 171 -21.66 -51.23 -44.38
C ILE A 171 -22.10 -52.69 -44.66
N GLY A 172 -21.66 -53.31 -45.76
CA GLY A 172 -21.88 -54.73 -46.02
C GLY A 172 -23.33 -55.06 -46.38
N LYS A 173 -23.90 -54.32 -47.34
CA LYS A 173 -25.10 -54.72 -48.09
C LYS A 173 -24.84 -54.64 -49.59
#